data_AF-G1UXR7-F1
#
_entry.id   AF-G1UXR7-F1
#
_cell.length_a   1.000
_cell.length_b   1.000
_cell.length_c   1.000
_cell.angle_alpha   90.00
_cell.angle_beta   90.00
_cell.angle_gamma   90.00
#
_symmetry.space_group_name_H-M   'P 1'
#
loop_
_entity.id
_entity.type
_entity.pdbx_description
1 polymer ?
#
loop_
_entity_poly.entity_id
_entity_poly.type
_entity_poly.pdbx_seq_one_letter_code
_entity_poly.pdbx_strand_id
1 'polypeptide(L)'
;MFIGYSISDKHIQNIIKDVCLCCRDNIEKIKGNLIFLERAKSDSKTCTESILTYESTSVPYWCIKTDDFGEVYTLIKSERKIPVNLFRMFKEQLYQLTLTGKPTKNIQLIDADKIEKNSDIEFLVGFGVSKFSEKGYDCIERKEILEDVLLNNKNYNANLIIERTMKLLLRDSVFVPIYKYLKLIGINSNQDIQDKNLYELFKKCIKIKYLSNYSDINTKHKINKYSSNNQKYIDDFKSIGKKNITGIIEHSKEKQNKYYALNIIPMLGRSIEEKDKKLLLDYLIEVHNSLQSEVDTASTKVALTNFGKVVCYYDRITYGWD
;
A
#
# COMPACT_ATOMS: atom_id res chain seq x y z
N MET A 1 -9.44 25.83 -18.08
CA MET A 1 -10.76 25.58 -18.68
C MET A 1 -11.69 26.72 -18.30
N PHE A 2 -12.26 27.40 -19.30
CA PHE A 2 -13.22 28.50 -19.18
C PHE A 2 -14.62 27.96 -19.48
N ILE A 3 -15.56 28.11 -18.55
CA ILE A 3 -16.93 27.58 -18.68
C ILE A 3 -17.91 28.75 -18.71
N GLY A 4 -18.76 28.81 -19.73
CA GLY A 4 -19.80 29.83 -19.83
C GLY A 4 -19.28 31.22 -20.23
N TYR A 5 -18.03 31.31 -20.68
CA TYR A 5 -17.43 32.53 -21.21
C TYR A 5 -17.21 32.39 -22.70
N SER A 6 -17.51 33.45 -23.46
CA SER A 6 -17.15 33.54 -24.86
C SER A 6 -15.70 33.98 -25.01
N ILE A 7 -14.99 33.45 -26.00
CA ILE A 7 -13.67 33.94 -26.40
C ILE A 7 -13.69 35.42 -26.84
N SER A 8 -14.85 35.94 -27.23
CA SER A 8 -15.06 37.33 -27.63
C SER A 8 -15.17 38.30 -26.46
N ASP A 9 -15.17 37.81 -25.21
CA ASP A 9 -15.21 38.64 -24.02
C ASP A 9 -13.88 39.40 -23.83
N LYS A 10 -13.96 40.73 -23.76
CA LYS A 10 -12.79 41.62 -23.62
C LYS A 10 -11.99 41.35 -22.34
N HIS A 11 -12.64 40.99 -21.24
CA HIS A 11 -11.95 40.67 -19.99
C HIS A 11 -11.19 39.35 -20.11
N ILE A 12 -11.79 38.35 -20.75
CA ILE A 12 -11.15 37.05 -20.99
C ILE A 12 -9.95 37.22 -21.93
N GLN A 13 -10.10 38.02 -22.98
CA GLN A 13 -8.98 38.36 -23.88
C GLN A 13 -7.84 39.05 -23.15
N ASN A 14 -8.14 39.98 -22.24
CA ASN A 14 -7.11 40.65 -21.43
C ASN A 14 -6.40 39.67 -20.48
N ILE A 15 -7.11 38.76 -19.83
CA ILE A 15 -6.50 37.73 -18.97
C ILE A 15 -5.56 36.83 -19.79
N ILE A 16 -6.01 36.39 -20.98
CA ILE A 16 -5.19 35.55 -21.85
C ILE A 16 -3.96 36.32 -22.32
N LYS A 17 -4.12 37.60 -22.67
CA LYS A 17 -3.01 38.49 -23.04
C LYS A 17 -1.96 38.58 -21.92
N ASP A 18 -2.38 38.83 -20.69
CA ASP A 18 -1.46 38.93 -19.54
C ASP A 18 -0.71 37.63 -19.30
N VAL A 19 -1.40 36.48 -19.41
CA VAL A 19 -0.78 35.15 -19.31
C VAL A 19 0.25 34.93 -20.43
N CYS A 20 -0.05 35.35 -21.66
CA CYS A 20 0.86 35.20 -22.80
C CYS A 20 2.08 36.10 -22.68
N LEU A 21 1.91 37.32 -22.17
CA LEU A 21 3.02 38.24 -21.90
C LEU A 21 3.97 37.69 -20.83
N CYS A 22 3.44 37.04 -19.81
CA CYS A 22 4.23 36.42 -18.74
C CYS A 22 4.91 35.11 -19.15
N CYS A 23 4.36 34.38 -20.12
CA CYS A 23 4.81 33.03 -20.48
C CYS A 23 5.51 32.92 -21.85
N ARG A 24 6.08 34.02 -22.39
CA ARG A 24 6.69 34.08 -23.73
C ARG A 24 7.62 32.89 -24.06
N ASP A 25 8.45 32.44 -23.12
CA ASP A 25 9.42 31.34 -23.32
C ASP A 25 8.81 29.93 -23.15
N ASN A 26 7.56 29.83 -22.68
CA ASN A 26 6.87 28.58 -22.35
C ASN A 26 5.46 28.50 -22.98
N ILE A 27 5.18 29.25 -24.04
CA ILE A 27 3.89 29.23 -24.76
C ILE A 27 3.52 27.80 -25.17
N GLU A 28 4.49 26.96 -25.47
CA GLU A 28 4.27 25.54 -25.79
C GLU A 28 3.59 24.75 -24.67
N LYS A 29 3.78 25.12 -23.40
CA LYS A 29 3.12 24.49 -22.25
C LYS A 29 1.68 24.94 -22.06
N ILE A 30 1.30 26.07 -22.67
CA ILE A 30 -0.09 26.54 -22.72
C ILE A 30 -0.86 25.77 -23.81
N LYS A 31 -0.16 25.28 -24.85
CA LYS A 31 -0.75 24.46 -25.91
C LYS A 31 -1.49 23.26 -25.30
N GLY A 32 -2.76 23.09 -25.67
CA GLY A 32 -3.63 22.00 -25.20
C GLY A 32 -4.29 22.20 -23.84
N ASN A 33 -3.86 23.17 -23.03
CA ASN A 33 -4.40 23.40 -21.68
C ASN A 33 -5.50 24.48 -21.64
N LEU A 34 -5.64 25.25 -22.71
CA LEU A 34 -6.67 26.27 -22.87
C LEU A 34 -7.91 25.65 -23.52
N ILE A 35 -8.95 25.44 -22.71
CA ILE A 35 -10.22 24.82 -23.14
C ILE A 35 -11.37 25.79 -22.85
N PHE A 36 -12.18 26.08 -23.85
CA PHE A 36 -13.40 26.88 -23.79
C PHE A 36 -14.62 25.97 -23.92
N LEU A 37 -15.48 25.99 -22.91
CA LEU A 37 -16.75 25.28 -22.92
C LEU A 37 -17.88 26.28 -23.18
N GLU A 38 -18.45 26.19 -24.36
CA GLU A 38 -19.55 27.02 -24.84
C GLU A 38 -20.85 26.22 -24.89
N ARG A 39 -21.97 26.88 -24.57
CA ARG A 39 -23.28 26.24 -24.65
C ARG A 39 -23.78 26.25 -26.09
N ALA A 40 -24.01 25.06 -26.64
CA ALA A 40 -24.65 24.92 -27.94
C ALA A 40 -26.13 25.30 -27.83
N LYS A 41 -26.67 25.96 -28.86
CA LYS A 41 -28.11 26.28 -28.96
C LYS A 41 -28.94 25.11 -29.54
N SER A 42 -28.28 24.02 -29.93
CA SER A 42 -28.83 22.81 -30.56
C SER A 42 -28.07 21.59 -30.05
N ASP A 43 -28.58 20.39 -30.32
CA ASP A 43 -28.02 19.07 -29.93
C ASP A 43 -26.69 18.72 -30.65
N SER A 44 -25.94 19.73 -31.08
CA SER A 44 -24.69 19.60 -31.81
C SER A 44 -23.50 19.72 -30.87
N LYS A 45 -22.84 18.57 -30.66
CA LYS A 45 -21.58 18.48 -29.90
C LYS A 45 -20.42 18.64 -30.86
N THR A 46 -19.61 19.68 -30.65
CA THR A 46 -18.41 19.90 -31.47
C THR A 46 -17.21 20.17 -30.60
N CYS A 47 -16.07 19.62 -31.00
CA CYS A 47 -14.77 19.87 -30.39
C CYS A 47 -13.83 20.30 -31.51
N THR A 48 -13.39 21.55 -31.48
CA THR A 48 -12.54 22.12 -32.53
C THR A 48 -11.34 22.80 -31.91
N GLU A 49 -10.15 22.54 -32.44
CA GLU A 49 -8.97 23.34 -32.15
C GLU A 49 -9.07 24.66 -32.93
N SER A 50 -8.71 25.76 -32.28
CA SER A 50 -8.74 27.11 -32.86
C SER A 50 -7.56 27.90 -32.33
N ILE A 51 -7.19 28.98 -33.02
CA ILE A 51 -6.01 29.79 -32.66
C ILE A 51 -6.47 31.19 -32.34
N LEU A 52 -6.18 31.65 -31.12
CA LEU A 52 -6.29 33.05 -30.76
C LEU A 52 -4.98 33.74 -31.13
N THR A 53 -5.01 34.65 -32.09
CA THR A 53 -3.83 35.45 -32.46
C THR A 53 -3.96 36.83 -31.85
N TYR A 54 -2.94 37.24 -31.10
CA TYR A 54 -2.82 38.59 -30.55
C TYR A 54 -1.43 39.14 -30.83
N GLU A 55 -1.37 40.25 -31.56
CA GLU A 55 -0.13 40.83 -32.11
C GLU A 55 0.74 39.77 -32.82
N SER A 56 1.90 39.41 -32.26
CA SER A 56 2.84 38.42 -32.79
C SER A 56 2.77 37.06 -32.11
N THR A 57 1.83 36.87 -31.17
CA THR A 57 1.69 35.63 -30.39
C THR A 57 0.40 34.91 -30.74
N SER A 58 0.51 33.65 -31.16
CA SER A 58 -0.61 32.77 -31.46
C SER A 58 -0.74 31.70 -30.38
N VAL A 59 -1.95 31.57 -29.82
CA VAL A 59 -2.26 30.65 -28.73
C VAL A 59 -3.35 29.69 -29.21
N PRO A 60 -3.04 28.41 -29.41
CA PRO A 60 -4.06 27.41 -29.73
C PRO A 60 -4.92 27.12 -28.49
N TYR A 61 -6.21 26.92 -28.72
CA TYR A 61 -7.19 26.55 -27.71
C TYR A 61 -8.21 25.55 -28.26
N TRP A 62 -8.77 24.75 -27.37
CA TRP A 62 -9.88 23.85 -27.67
C TRP A 62 -11.21 24.54 -27.40
N CYS A 63 -12.09 24.56 -28.39
CA CYS A 63 -13.49 24.98 -28.23
C CYS A 63 -14.37 23.74 -28.21
N ILE A 64 -15.00 23.49 -27.06
CA ILE A 64 -16.00 22.44 -26.86
C ILE A 64 -17.36 23.12 -26.81
N LYS A 65 -18.23 22.78 -27.76
CA LYS A 65 -19.63 23.21 -27.75
C LYS A 65 -20.51 22.01 -27.42
N THR A 66 -21.33 22.15 -26.40
CA THR A 66 -22.31 21.14 -26.01
C THR A 66 -23.48 21.81 -25.31
N ASP A 67 -24.65 21.19 -25.40
CA ASP A 67 -25.87 21.61 -24.73
C ASP A 67 -26.01 21.01 -23.31
N ASP A 68 -25.33 19.88 -23.04
CA ASP A 68 -25.22 19.24 -21.73
C ASP A 68 -23.79 19.30 -21.15
N PHE A 69 -23.59 20.19 -20.17
CA PHE A 69 -22.31 20.31 -19.45
C PHE A 69 -22.06 19.14 -18.49
N GLY A 70 -23.08 18.35 -18.16
CA GLY A 70 -22.98 17.18 -17.28
C GLY A 70 -21.99 16.13 -17.77
N GLU A 71 -21.93 15.91 -19.09
CA GLU A 71 -20.98 14.99 -19.71
C GLU A 71 -19.53 15.43 -19.49
N VAL A 72 -19.26 16.73 -19.66
CA VAL A 72 -17.93 17.32 -19.43
C VAL A 72 -17.54 17.20 -17.96
N TYR A 73 -18.46 17.50 -17.04
CA TYR A 73 -18.19 17.35 -15.61
C TYR A 73 -17.92 15.91 -15.18
N THR A 74 -18.58 14.94 -15.82
CA THR A 74 -18.38 13.51 -15.55
C THR A 74 -16.98 13.06 -15.97
N LEU A 75 -16.48 13.54 -17.11
CA LEU A 75 -15.12 13.26 -17.60
C LEU A 75 -14.05 13.89 -16.70
N ILE A 76 -14.25 15.13 -16.25
CA ILE A 76 -13.33 15.84 -15.34
C ILE A 76 -13.29 15.23 -13.94
N LYS A 77 -14.31 14.45 -13.56
CA LYS A 77 -14.39 13.80 -12.24
C LYS A 77 -13.36 12.67 -12.07
N SER A 78 -12.68 12.24 -13.13
CA SER A 78 -11.68 11.16 -13.06
C SER A 78 -10.45 11.56 -12.23
N GLU A 79 -10.21 10.74 -11.19
CA GLU A 79 -9.09 10.68 -10.24
C GLU A 79 -8.55 11.99 -9.62
N ARG A 80 -9.29 12.54 -8.65
CA ARG A 80 -8.68 13.45 -7.67
C ARG A 80 -7.79 12.64 -6.72
N LYS A 81 -6.47 12.71 -6.91
CA LYS A 81 -5.48 12.18 -5.96
C LYS A 81 -5.39 12.98 -4.64
N ILE A 82 -5.95 14.19 -4.60
CA ILE A 82 -5.83 15.13 -3.48
C ILE A 82 -7.21 15.55 -2.96
N PRO A 83 -7.50 15.41 -1.65
CA PRO A 83 -8.75 15.87 -1.05
C PRO A 83 -8.99 17.38 -1.22
N VAL A 84 -10.24 17.79 -1.44
CA VAL A 84 -10.66 19.19 -1.74
C VAL A 84 -10.26 20.16 -0.63
N ASN A 85 -10.35 19.74 0.63
CA ASN A 85 -10.01 20.58 1.79
C ASN A 85 -8.52 20.95 1.77
N LEU A 86 -7.66 20.03 1.32
CA LEU A 86 -6.22 20.24 1.25
C LEU A 86 -5.86 21.20 0.10
N PHE A 87 -6.50 21.06 -1.06
CA PHE A 87 -6.32 21.99 -2.18
C PHE A 87 -6.78 23.42 -1.85
N ARG A 88 -7.91 23.56 -1.14
CA ARG A 88 -8.41 24.86 -0.67
C ARG A 88 -7.40 25.55 0.26
N MET A 89 -6.83 24.79 1.19
CA MET A 89 -5.81 25.28 2.12
C MET A 89 -4.54 25.75 1.38
N PHE A 90 -4.06 24.99 0.39
CA PHE A 90 -2.91 25.40 -0.43
C PHE A 90 -3.16 26.69 -1.19
N LYS A 91 -4.36 26.84 -1.77
CA LYS A 91 -4.75 28.04 -2.51
C LYS A 91 -4.78 29.27 -1.60
N GLU A 92 -5.33 29.15 -0.40
CA GLU A 92 -5.37 30.23 0.60
C GLU A 92 -3.95 30.65 1.04
N GLN A 93 -3.06 29.70 1.29
CA GLN A 93 -1.69 30.00 1.71
C GLN A 93 -0.83 30.61 0.59
N LEU A 94 -0.97 30.12 -0.65
CA LEU A 94 -0.33 30.72 -1.83
C LEU A 94 -0.80 32.16 -2.04
N TYR A 95 -2.11 32.40 -1.94
CA TYR A 95 -2.68 33.74 -2.11
C TYR A 95 -2.14 34.72 -1.07
N GLN A 96 -2.05 34.29 0.20
CA GLN A 96 -1.49 35.11 1.27
C GLN A 96 0.00 35.37 1.08
N LEU A 97 0.78 34.37 0.68
CA LEU A 97 2.20 34.53 0.35
C LEU A 97 2.44 35.59 -0.73
N THR A 98 1.65 35.59 -1.80
CA THR A 98 1.77 36.56 -2.90
C THR A 98 1.35 37.97 -2.47
N LEU A 99 0.41 38.10 -1.53
CA LEU A 99 -0.11 39.37 -1.05
C LEU A 99 0.78 40.04 -0.01
N THR A 100 1.26 39.28 0.98
CA THR A 100 1.93 39.83 2.17
C THR A 100 3.43 39.55 2.19
N GLY A 101 3.92 38.71 1.26
CA GLY A 101 5.29 38.20 1.26
C GLY A 101 5.61 37.30 2.45
N LYS A 102 4.63 36.97 3.31
CA LYS A 102 4.81 36.20 4.54
C LYS A 102 3.62 35.24 4.78
N PRO A 103 3.86 33.94 4.98
CA PRO A 103 2.78 32.98 5.19
C PRO A 103 2.04 33.25 6.50
N THR A 104 0.71 33.17 6.49
CA THR A 104 -0.15 33.45 7.65
C THR A 104 -0.30 32.25 8.58
N LYS A 105 -0.08 31.02 8.08
CA LYS A 105 0.04 29.80 8.87
C LYS A 105 1.24 29.00 8.40
N ASN A 106 2.02 28.45 9.34
CA ASN A 106 3.28 27.77 9.07
C ASN A 106 3.06 26.43 8.34
N ILE A 107 2.77 26.46 7.03
CA ILE A 107 3.10 25.34 6.15
C ILE A 107 4.62 25.35 6.03
N GLN A 108 5.29 24.72 6.99
CA GLN A 108 6.73 24.61 7.03
C GLN A 108 7.07 23.17 6.64
N LEU A 109 7.94 23.00 5.64
CA LEU A 109 8.57 21.72 5.35
C LEU A 109 9.54 21.46 6.52
N ILE A 110 9.08 20.73 7.53
CA ILE A 110 9.89 20.43 8.72
C ILE A 110 10.51 19.05 8.53
N ASP A 111 11.84 18.98 8.57
CA ASP A 111 12.55 17.70 8.74
C ASP A 111 12.00 16.98 9.96
N ALA A 112 11.72 15.68 9.83
CA ALA A 112 11.06 14.88 10.86
C ALA A 112 11.75 14.93 12.25
N ASP A 113 13.02 15.31 12.28
CA ASP A 113 13.86 15.42 13.47
C ASP A 113 13.64 16.72 14.26
N LYS A 114 12.99 17.74 13.68
CA LYS A 114 12.69 19.02 14.33
C LYS A 114 11.27 19.12 14.89
N ILE A 115 10.45 18.07 14.71
CA ILE A 115 9.04 18.03 15.15
C ILE A 115 8.91 18.13 16.68
N GLU A 116 9.87 17.59 17.44
CA GLU A 116 9.79 17.58 18.92
C GLU A 116 9.99 18.95 19.59
N LYS A 117 10.39 19.98 18.83
CA LYS A 117 10.68 21.32 19.39
C LYS A 117 9.60 22.38 19.14
N ASN A 118 8.51 22.07 18.45
CA ASN A 118 7.46 23.04 18.16
C ASN A 118 6.09 22.52 18.64
N SER A 119 5.58 23.15 19.71
CA SER A 119 4.23 22.94 20.24
C SER A 119 3.11 23.51 19.37
N ASP A 120 3.46 24.27 18.32
CA ASP A 120 2.51 25.08 17.55
C ASP A 120 2.21 24.45 16.16
N ILE A 121 2.30 23.12 16.05
CA ILE A 121 2.00 22.39 14.81
C ILE A 121 0.59 21.80 14.91
N GLU A 122 -0.37 22.39 14.19
CA GLU A 122 -1.77 21.92 14.19
C GLU A 122 -2.00 20.69 13.28
N PHE A 123 -1.23 20.47 12.20
CA PHE A 123 -1.39 19.30 11.32
C PHE A 123 -0.09 18.88 10.59
N LEU A 124 0.14 17.56 10.47
CA LEU A 124 1.23 16.92 9.72
C LEU A 124 0.69 16.30 8.43
N VAL A 125 1.23 16.68 7.26
CA VAL A 125 0.88 16.08 5.96
C VAL A 125 2.16 15.57 5.31
N GLY A 126 2.34 14.24 5.26
CA GLY A 126 3.50 13.62 4.62
C GLY A 126 3.34 13.53 3.11
N PHE A 127 4.20 14.21 2.35
CA PHE A 127 4.40 13.92 0.93
C PHE A 127 5.48 12.86 0.79
N GLY A 128 5.11 11.72 0.18
CA GLY A 128 6.03 10.65 -0.12
C GLY A 128 7.07 11.07 -1.16
N VAL A 129 8.32 11.19 -0.71
CA VAL A 129 9.51 11.12 -1.55
C VAL A 129 10.38 9.98 -1.06
N SER A 130 10.11 8.80 -1.61
CA SER A 130 11.05 7.73 -1.99
C SER A 130 12.26 7.38 -1.12
N LYS A 131 12.20 7.61 0.20
CA LYS A 131 12.97 6.93 1.26
C LYS A 131 12.21 7.21 2.54
N PHE A 132 11.68 6.17 3.20
CA PHE A 132 11.15 6.35 4.56
C PHE A 132 12.23 7.06 5.39
N SER A 133 11.89 8.20 6.00
CA SER A 133 12.69 8.71 7.10
C SER A 133 12.76 7.63 8.17
N GLU A 134 13.77 7.63 9.04
CA GLU A 134 13.89 6.59 10.06
C GLU A 134 12.60 6.45 10.89
N LYS A 135 11.96 7.58 11.25
CA LYS A 135 10.65 7.59 11.94
C LYS A 135 9.52 6.95 11.12
N GLY A 136 9.60 6.96 9.79
CA GLY A 136 8.63 6.31 8.92
C GLY A 136 8.57 4.79 9.10
N TYR A 137 9.67 4.16 9.54
CA TYR A 137 9.68 2.72 9.85
C TYR A 137 8.90 2.37 11.12
N ASP A 138 8.61 3.35 12.00
CA ASP A 138 7.79 3.13 13.19
C ASP A 138 6.30 2.90 12.83
N CYS A 139 5.87 3.43 11.69
CA CYS A 139 4.47 3.39 11.23
C CYS A 139 4.15 2.18 10.35
N ILE A 140 5.13 1.35 10.00
CA ILE A 140 4.92 0.19 9.11
C ILE A 140 4.07 -0.85 9.85
N GLU A 141 2.92 -1.19 9.27
CA GLU A 141 1.99 -2.14 9.85
C GLU A 141 2.33 -3.59 9.51
N ARG A 142 1.84 -4.53 10.34
CA ARG A 142 1.99 -5.98 10.11
C ARG A 142 1.53 -6.41 8.72
N LYS A 143 0.44 -5.83 8.19
CA LYS A 143 -0.10 -6.16 6.87
C LYS A 143 0.89 -5.84 5.74
N GLU A 144 1.66 -4.76 5.89
CA GLU A 144 2.65 -4.33 4.90
C GLU A 144 3.90 -5.22 4.94
N ILE A 145 4.29 -5.70 6.12
CA ILE A 145 5.35 -6.71 6.27
C ILE A 145 4.94 -8.03 5.62
N LEU A 146 3.69 -8.48 5.83
CA LEU A 146 3.16 -9.69 5.18
C LEU A 146 3.16 -9.55 3.66
N GLU A 147 2.69 -8.42 3.14
CA GLU A 147 2.68 -8.11 1.71
C GLU A 147 4.11 -8.13 1.13
N ASP A 148 5.06 -7.46 1.78
CA ASP A 148 6.43 -7.37 1.27
C ASP A 148 7.14 -8.74 1.25
N VAL A 149 6.82 -9.65 2.17
CA VAL A 149 7.36 -11.02 2.13
C VAL A 149 6.86 -11.80 0.91
N LEU A 150 5.63 -11.55 0.47
CA LEU A 150 5.03 -12.24 -0.67
C LEU A 150 5.40 -11.59 -2.00
N LEU A 151 5.35 -10.26 -2.08
CA LEU A 151 5.47 -9.52 -3.34
C LEU A 151 6.86 -8.89 -3.54
N ASN A 152 7.66 -8.78 -2.48
CA ASN A 152 8.96 -8.13 -2.48
C ASN A 152 8.93 -6.74 -3.14
N ASN A 153 7.92 -5.94 -2.80
CA ASN A 153 7.54 -4.73 -3.53
C ASN A 153 7.79 -3.42 -2.76
N LYS A 154 8.23 -3.46 -1.50
CA LYS A 154 8.36 -2.24 -0.68
C LYS A 154 9.78 -1.68 -0.61
N ASN A 155 10.79 -2.44 -1.01
CA ASN A 155 12.21 -2.02 -1.00
C ASN A 155 12.66 -1.45 0.37
N TYR A 156 12.19 -2.04 1.46
CA TYR A 156 12.52 -1.60 2.81
C TYR A 156 14.01 -1.79 3.15
N ASN A 157 14.57 -0.88 3.95
CA ASN A 157 15.88 -1.09 4.58
C ASN A 157 15.74 -2.11 5.72
N ALA A 158 16.33 -3.28 5.54
CA ALA A 158 16.21 -4.38 6.50
C ALA A 158 16.75 -4.04 7.90
N ASN A 159 17.80 -3.21 8.02
CA ASN A 159 18.30 -2.76 9.32
C ASN A 159 17.24 -1.93 10.07
N LEU A 160 16.62 -0.97 9.38
CA LEU A 160 15.59 -0.12 9.98
C LEU A 160 14.31 -0.91 10.32
N ILE A 161 13.94 -1.91 9.51
CA ILE A 161 12.84 -2.83 9.84
C ILE A 161 13.11 -3.55 11.17
N ILE A 162 14.31 -4.10 11.35
CA ILE A 162 14.68 -4.84 12.57
C ILE A 162 14.75 -3.90 13.78
N GLU A 163 15.38 -2.73 13.61
CA GLU A 163 15.65 -1.81 14.72
C GLU A 163 14.44 -1.00 15.17
N ARG A 164 13.49 -0.73 14.27
CA ARG A 164 12.37 0.17 14.53
C ARG A 164 11.03 -0.54 14.44
N THR A 165 10.72 -1.10 13.26
CA THR A 165 9.42 -1.74 13.00
C THR A 165 9.19 -2.98 13.87
N MET A 166 10.15 -3.90 13.91
CA MET A 166 9.99 -5.17 14.65
C MET A 166 9.92 -4.96 16.16
N LYS A 167 10.62 -3.95 16.70
CA LYS A 167 10.52 -3.59 18.14
C LYS A 167 9.12 -3.15 18.56
N LEU A 168 8.32 -2.63 17.63
CA LEU A 168 6.94 -2.23 17.86
C LEU A 168 5.99 -3.39 17.59
N LEU A 169 6.06 -4.00 16.40
CA LEU A 169 5.13 -5.06 15.99
C LEU A 169 5.17 -6.29 16.90
N LEU A 170 6.35 -6.66 17.42
CA LEU A 170 6.54 -7.85 18.25
C LEU A 170 6.09 -7.68 19.71
N ARG A 171 5.67 -6.47 20.11
CA ARG A 171 5.03 -6.23 21.41
C ARG A 171 3.65 -6.90 21.43
N ASP A 172 2.88 -6.68 20.37
CA ASP A 172 1.46 -7.03 20.30
C ASP A 172 1.18 -8.29 19.47
N SER A 173 2.11 -8.69 18.60
CA SER A 173 1.93 -9.85 17.71
C SER A 173 3.10 -10.82 17.72
N VAL A 174 2.79 -12.11 17.70
CA VAL A 174 3.80 -13.18 17.59
C VAL A 174 3.98 -13.62 16.13
N PHE A 175 2.94 -13.51 15.29
CA PHE A 175 2.96 -13.94 13.90
C PHE A 175 3.29 -12.76 12.96
N VAL A 176 4.56 -12.38 13.00
CA VAL A 176 5.18 -11.40 12.10
C VAL A 176 6.36 -12.09 11.40
N PRO A 177 6.46 -12.02 10.06
CA PRO A 177 7.62 -12.53 9.33
C PRO A 177 8.89 -11.78 9.73
N ILE A 178 9.97 -12.50 9.99
CA ILE A 178 11.25 -11.93 10.46
C ILE A 178 12.44 -12.45 9.66
N TYR A 179 12.36 -13.66 9.10
CA TYR A 179 13.52 -14.36 8.56
C TYR A 179 14.02 -13.71 7.26
N LYS A 180 13.14 -13.23 6.39
CA LYS A 180 13.51 -12.42 5.21
C LYS A 180 14.48 -11.29 5.60
N TYR A 181 14.09 -10.48 6.59
CA TYR A 181 14.87 -9.29 6.98
C TYR A 181 16.13 -9.66 7.76
N LEU A 182 16.08 -10.69 8.62
CA LEU A 182 17.25 -11.21 9.34
C LEU A 182 18.32 -11.69 8.36
N LYS A 183 17.92 -12.46 7.33
CA LYS A 183 18.82 -12.94 6.28
C LYS A 183 19.46 -11.79 5.50
N LEU A 184 18.69 -10.75 5.16
CA LEU A 184 19.19 -9.56 4.46
C LEU A 184 20.25 -8.78 5.24
N ILE A 185 20.24 -8.83 6.58
CA ILE A 185 21.26 -8.21 7.44
C ILE A 185 22.37 -9.19 7.87
N GLY A 186 22.44 -10.34 7.19
CA GLY A 186 23.48 -11.35 7.38
C GLY A 186 23.32 -12.23 8.63
N ILE A 187 22.13 -12.27 9.23
CA ILE A 187 21.82 -13.19 10.34
C ILE A 187 21.24 -14.46 9.75
N ASN A 188 21.97 -15.57 9.90
CA ASN A 188 21.64 -16.87 9.32
C ASN A 188 21.60 -18.00 10.37
N SER A 189 21.78 -17.68 11.65
CA SER A 189 21.74 -18.68 12.72
C SER A 189 21.17 -18.13 14.02
N ASN A 190 20.77 -19.02 14.92
CA ASN A 190 20.35 -18.64 16.27
C ASN A 190 21.54 -18.11 17.09
N GLN A 191 22.77 -18.44 16.70
CA GLN A 191 23.98 -17.90 17.32
C GLN A 191 24.18 -16.44 16.90
N ASP A 192 24.02 -16.11 15.61
CA ASP A 192 24.15 -14.74 15.11
C ASP A 192 23.17 -13.78 15.80
N ILE A 193 21.96 -14.26 16.09
CA ILE A 193 20.96 -13.50 16.86
C ILE A 193 21.44 -13.24 18.29
N GLN A 194 22.05 -14.24 18.93
CA GLN A 194 22.59 -14.10 20.28
C GLN A 194 23.76 -13.12 20.31
N ASP A 195 24.70 -13.27 19.36
CA ASP A 195 25.89 -12.42 19.25
C ASP A 195 25.51 -10.94 19.03
N LYS A 196 24.42 -10.68 18.29
CA LYS A 196 23.89 -9.32 18.09
C LYS A 196 22.93 -8.85 19.20
N ASN A 197 22.77 -9.60 20.30
CA ASN A 197 21.84 -9.29 21.40
C ASN A 197 20.36 -9.10 20.95
N LEU A 198 19.94 -9.76 19.88
CA LEU A 198 18.59 -9.67 19.32
C LEU A 198 17.66 -10.80 19.77
N TYR A 199 18.16 -11.77 20.54
CA TYR A 199 17.39 -12.96 20.92
C TYR A 199 16.09 -12.61 21.67
N GLU A 200 16.16 -11.70 22.63
CA GLU A 200 15.00 -11.32 23.44
C GLU A 200 13.87 -10.69 22.62
N LEU A 201 14.22 -9.97 21.55
CA LEU A 201 13.26 -9.39 20.62
C LEU A 201 12.54 -10.47 19.81
N PHE A 202 13.28 -11.45 19.28
CA PHE A 202 12.74 -12.45 18.36
C PHE A 202 12.35 -13.78 19.02
N LYS A 203 12.61 -13.98 20.32
CA LYS A 203 12.38 -15.25 21.03
C LYS A 203 10.98 -15.80 20.83
N LYS A 204 9.95 -14.93 20.80
CA LYS A 204 8.56 -15.35 20.63
C LYS A 204 8.34 -15.97 19.25
N CYS A 205 8.88 -15.33 18.21
CA CYS A 205 8.77 -15.77 16.81
C CYS A 205 9.61 -17.03 16.54
N ILE A 206 10.83 -17.10 17.07
CA ILE A 206 11.72 -18.27 16.91
C ILE A 206 11.12 -19.50 17.58
N LYS A 207 10.56 -19.33 18.79
CA LYS A 207 9.92 -20.41 19.57
C LYS A 207 8.53 -20.78 19.06
N ILE A 208 8.02 -20.15 18.00
CA ILE A 208 6.77 -20.61 17.37
C ILE A 208 6.98 -22.05 16.92
N LYS A 209 6.30 -22.94 17.62
CA LYS A 209 6.02 -24.28 17.13
C LYS A 209 4.90 -24.13 16.12
N TYR A 210 5.26 -23.93 14.84
CA TYR A 210 4.40 -24.43 13.77
C TYR A 210 4.19 -25.91 14.07
N LEU A 211 3.05 -26.52 13.71
CA LEU A 211 2.71 -27.92 13.99
C LEU A 211 3.69 -28.91 13.30
N SER A 212 4.97 -28.79 13.59
CA SER A 212 6.08 -29.18 12.73
C SER A 212 6.70 -30.50 13.13
N ASN A 213 6.18 -31.16 14.17
CA ASN A 213 6.58 -32.51 14.50
C ASN A 213 5.34 -33.38 14.70
N TYR A 214 4.93 -34.07 13.62
CA TYR A 214 4.06 -35.24 13.74
C TYR A 214 4.70 -36.31 14.68
N SER A 215 6.02 -36.29 14.84
CA SER A 215 6.79 -37.11 15.79
C SER A 215 6.62 -36.73 17.27
N ASP A 216 6.23 -35.50 17.61
CA ASP A 216 6.05 -35.05 19.01
C ASP A 216 4.63 -35.32 19.54
N ILE A 217 3.72 -35.80 18.68
CA ILE A 217 2.33 -36.12 19.05
C ILE A 217 2.27 -37.26 20.10
N ASN A 218 3.31 -38.09 20.18
CA ASN A 218 3.40 -39.18 21.16
C ASN A 218 3.91 -38.77 22.54
N THR A 219 4.43 -37.54 22.73
CA THR A 219 4.82 -37.07 24.05
C THR A 219 3.64 -36.39 24.75
N LYS A 220 2.91 -37.19 25.54
CA LYS A 220 1.72 -36.89 26.37
C LYS A 220 1.78 -35.66 27.29
N HIS A 221 2.83 -34.83 27.28
CA HIS A 221 3.04 -33.78 28.29
C HIS A 221 3.28 -32.40 27.67
N LYS A 222 2.19 -31.81 27.16
CA LYS A 222 1.81 -30.37 27.19
C LYS A 222 0.85 -30.05 26.04
N ILE A 223 -0.31 -30.73 26.05
CA ILE A 223 -1.49 -30.40 25.23
C ILE A 223 -2.27 -29.20 25.81
N ASN A 224 -1.87 -28.67 26.97
CA ASN A 224 -2.58 -27.56 27.61
C ASN A 224 -2.21 -26.20 26.98
N LYS A 225 -2.83 -25.86 25.84
CA LYS A 225 -3.51 -24.56 25.55
C LYS A 225 -3.86 -24.30 24.07
N TYR A 226 -3.68 -25.26 23.16
CA TYR A 226 -4.23 -25.17 21.80
C TYR A 226 -5.36 -26.19 21.65
N SER A 227 -6.56 -25.64 21.71
CA SER A 227 -7.88 -26.24 21.88
C SER A 227 -8.14 -27.52 21.05
N SER A 228 -8.93 -28.41 21.65
CA SER A 228 -9.72 -29.50 21.06
C SER A 228 -10.40 -29.16 19.72
N ASN A 229 -10.54 -27.88 19.37
CA ASN A 229 -11.16 -27.39 18.13
C ASN A 229 -10.35 -27.63 16.84
N ASN A 230 -9.08 -28.05 16.91
CA ASN A 230 -8.26 -28.31 15.71
C ASN A 230 -8.11 -29.79 15.34
N GLN A 231 -8.74 -30.70 16.08
CA GLN A 231 -8.63 -32.15 15.84
C GLN A 231 -9.06 -32.52 14.41
N LYS A 232 -10.10 -31.87 13.89
CA LYS A 232 -10.56 -32.04 12.50
C LYS A 232 -9.45 -31.80 11.47
N TYR A 233 -8.69 -30.71 11.59
CA TYR A 233 -7.60 -30.39 10.65
C TYR A 233 -6.45 -31.39 10.76
N ILE A 234 -6.21 -31.92 11.96
CA ILE A 234 -5.23 -32.98 12.18
C ILE A 234 -5.65 -34.27 11.48
N ASP A 235 -6.91 -34.65 11.60
CA ASP A 235 -7.43 -35.88 11.01
C ASP A 235 -7.53 -35.76 9.48
N ASP A 236 -7.96 -34.61 8.96
CA ASP A 236 -7.91 -34.31 7.54
C ASP A 236 -6.46 -34.40 7.01
N PHE A 237 -5.48 -33.80 7.71
CA PHE A 237 -4.07 -33.91 7.31
C PHE A 237 -3.56 -35.35 7.27
N LYS A 238 -3.97 -36.20 8.22
CA LYS A 238 -3.63 -37.63 8.21
C LYS A 238 -4.24 -38.38 7.03
N SER A 239 -5.45 -38.01 6.62
CA SER A 239 -6.16 -38.63 5.50
C SER A 239 -5.60 -38.25 4.11
N ILE A 240 -4.89 -37.12 4.01
CA ILE A 240 -4.31 -36.67 2.75
C ILE A 240 -3.17 -37.62 2.34
N GLY A 241 -3.36 -38.33 1.23
CA GLY A 241 -2.35 -39.28 0.73
C GLY A 241 -1.04 -38.61 0.32
N LYS A 242 -1.11 -37.48 -0.40
CA LYS A 242 0.07 -36.67 -0.79
C LYS A 242 0.30 -35.54 0.21
N LYS A 243 1.22 -35.73 1.15
CA LYS A 243 1.59 -34.73 2.17
C LYS A 243 2.49 -33.63 1.59
N ASN A 244 1.97 -32.87 0.64
CA ASN A 244 2.60 -31.71 0.03
C ASN A 244 1.57 -30.59 -0.20
N ILE A 245 2.01 -29.45 -0.75
CA ILE A 245 1.15 -28.28 -0.94
C ILE A 245 0.00 -28.60 -1.90
N THR A 246 0.28 -29.30 -3.00
CA THR A 246 -0.74 -29.72 -3.98
C THR A 246 -1.83 -30.57 -3.34
N GLY A 247 -1.46 -31.62 -2.60
CA GLY A 247 -2.43 -32.52 -1.96
C GLY A 247 -3.29 -31.81 -0.92
N ILE A 248 -2.73 -30.84 -0.19
CA ILE A 248 -3.50 -30.03 0.77
C ILE A 248 -4.47 -29.10 0.07
N ILE A 249 -4.04 -28.42 -1.01
CA ILE A 249 -4.92 -27.53 -1.78
C ILE A 249 -6.05 -28.32 -2.43
N GLU A 250 -5.76 -29.48 -3.05
CA GLU A 250 -6.76 -30.37 -3.65
C GLU A 250 -7.79 -30.84 -2.63
N HIS A 251 -7.35 -31.39 -1.49
CA HIS A 251 -8.24 -31.81 -0.40
C HIS A 251 -9.09 -30.65 0.15
N SER A 252 -8.53 -29.44 0.17
CA SER A 252 -9.23 -28.25 0.68
C SER A 252 -10.31 -27.74 -0.27
N LYS A 253 -10.22 -28.02 -1.59
CA LYS A 253 -11.26 -27.63 -2.57
C LYS A 253 -12.60 -28.31 -2.32
N GLU A 254 -12.59 -29.50 -1.73
CA GLU A 254 -13.80 -30.26 -1.39
C GLU A 254 -14.52 -29.72 -0.15
N LYS A 255 -13.91 -28.77 0.57
CA LYS A 255 -14.47 -28.19 1.80
C LYS A 255 -15.20 -26.88 1.48
N GLN A 256 -16.27 -26.59 2.22
CA GLN A 256 -17.08 -25.36 2.08
C GLN A 256 -16.36 -24.07 2.55
N ASN A 257 -15.05 -24.09 2.73
CA ASN A 257 -14.27 -22.95 3.19
C ASN A 257 -13.09 -22.70 2.24
N LYS A 258 -13.14 -21.58 1.51
CA LYS A 258 -12.11 -21.15 0.56
C LYS A 258 -10.69 -21.11 1.17
N TYR A 259 -10.58 -20.82 2.46
CA TYR A 259 -9.33 -20.65 3.19
C TYR A 259 -8.95 -21.88 4.03
N TYR A 260 -9.57 -23.04 3.77
CA TYR A 260 -9.38 -24.24 4.59
C TYR A 260 -7.92 -24.70 4.66
N ALA A 261 -7.21 -24.65 3.52
CA ALA A 261 -5.82 -25.07 3.39
C ALA A 261 -4.88 -24.33 4.36
N LEU A 262 -5.17 -23.08 4.71
CA LEU A 262 -4.36 -22.28 5.64
C LEU A 262 -4.23 -22.93 7.03
N ASN A 263 -5.20 -23.77 7.43
CA ASN A 263 -5.17 -24.46 8.72
C ASN A 263 -4.25 -25.70 8.70
N ILE A 264 -4.02 -26.27 7.52
CA ILE A 264 -3.35 -27.56 7.34
C ILE A 264 -1.91 -27.36 6.87
N ILE A 265 -1.63 -26.37 6.00
CA ILE A 265 -0.29 -26.12 5.44
C ILE A 265 0.82 -26.10 6.50
N PRO A 266 0.68 -25.42 7.67
CA PRO A 266 1.74 -25.39 8.68
C PRO A 266 2.12 -26.76 9.28
N MET A 267 1.33 -27.81 9.01
CA MET A 267 1.56 -29.17 9.50
C MET A 267 2.57 -29.97 8.64
N LEU A 268 2.96 -29.44 7.47
CA LEU A 268 3.99 -30.05 6.61
C LEU A 268 5.39 -30.06 7.24
N GLY A 269 5.62 -29.31 8.32
CA GLY A 269 6.93 -29.25 8.96
C GLY A 269 7.92 -28.40 8.18
N ARG A 270 9.22 -28.67 8.27
CA ARG A 270 10.25 -27.80 7.63
C ARG A 270 10.73 -28.30 6.27
N SER A 271 10.63 -29.61 6.02
CA SER A 271 11.17 -30.24 4.83
C SER A 271 10.18 -30.14 3.67
N ILE A 272 10.17 -28.99 2.99
CA ILE A 272 9.40 -28.75 1.77
C ILE A 272 10.34 -28.55 0.58
N GLU A 273 10.05 -29.23 -0.53
CA GLU A 273 10.80 -29.08 -1.79
C GLU A 273 10.64 -27.66 -2.38
N GLU A 274 11.65 -27.16 -3.11
CA GLU A 274 11.58 -25.82 -3.74
C GLU A 274 10.36 -25.63 -4.66
N LYS A 275 9.95 -26.69 -5.38
CA LYS A 275 8.73 -26.67 -6.21
C LYS A 275 7.48 -26.35 -5.38
N ASP A 276 7.40 -26.91 -4.17
CA ASP A 276 6.28 -26.74 -3.25
C ASP A 276 6.32 -25.37 -2.58
N LYS A 277 7.52 -24.80 -2.33
CA LYS A 277 7.65 -23.40 -1.86
C LYS A 277 7.09 -22.41 -2.88
N LYS A 278 7.38 -22.61 -4.17
CA LYS A 278 6.83 -21.77 -5.24
C LYS A 278 5.30 -21.88 -5.32
N LEU A 279 4.76 -23.10 -5.28
CA LEU A 279 3.32 -23.32 -5.25
C LEU A 279 2.65 -22.67 -4.03
N LEU A 280 3.30 -22.73 -2.86
CA LEU A 280 2.81 -22.06 -1.66
C LEU A 280 2.79 -20.53 -1.82
N LEU A 281 3.84 -19.95 -2.42
CA LEU A 281 3.87 -18.51 -2.69
C LEU A 281 2.71 -18.09 -3.60
N ASP A 282 2.51 -18.79 -4.72
CA ASP A 282 1.45 -18.50 -5.68
C ASP A 282 0.07 -18.57 -5.01
N TYR A 283 -0.16 -19.61 -4.20
CA TYR A 283 -1.38 -19.76 -3.40
C TYR A 283 -1.58 -18.61 -2.41
N LEU A 284 -0.52 -18.19 -1.70
CA LEU A 284 -0.60 -17.09 -0.74
C LEU A 284 -0.90 -15.74 -1.40
N ILE A 285 -0.38 -15.50 -2.61
CA ILE A 285 -0.70 -14.30 -3.40
C ILE A 285 -2.18 -14.30 -3.81
N GLU A 286 -2.71 -15.43 -4.25
CA GLU A 286 -4.14 -15.56 -4.58
C GLU A 286 -5.03 -15.29 -3.36
N VAL A 287 -4.68 -15.85 -2.20
CA VAL A 287 -5.37 -15.62 -0.94
C VAL A 287 -5.26 -14.15 -0.51
N HIS A 288 -4.08 -13.53 -0.66
CA HIS A 288 -3.88 -12.11 -0.35
C HIS A 288 -4.82 -11.21 -1.16
N ASN A 289 -4.86 -11.39 -2.48
CA ASN A 289 -5.71 -10.61 -3.38
C ASN A 289 -7.20 -10.82 -3.06
N SER A 290 -7.59 -12.06 -2.76
CA SER A 290 -8.96 -12.38 -2.35
C SER A 290 -9.37 -11.66 -1.07
N LEU A 291 -8.54 -11.72 -0.02
CA LEU A 291 -8.84 -11.11 1.28
C LEU A 291 -8.90 -9.58 1.23
N GLN A 292 -8.22 -8.93 0.28
CA GLN A 292 -8.34 -7.46 0.09
C GLN A 292 -9.71 -7.03 -0.44
N SER A 293 -10.38 -7.89 -1.21
CA SER A 293 -11.66 -7.59 -1.85
C SER A 293 -12.89 -7.99 -1.03
N GLU A 294 -12.69 -8.71 0.07
CA GLU A 294 -13.78 -9.25 0.89
C GLU A 294 -14.28 -8.24 1.94
N VAL A 295 -15.57 -8.32 2.23
CA VAL A 295 -16.21 -7.56 3.30
C VAL A 295 -15.69 -8.03 4.67
N ASP A 296 -15.48 -7.10 5.61
CA ASP A 296 -15.03 -7.43 6.95
C ASP A 296 -16.09 -8.26 7.70
N THR A 297 -15.85 -9.56 7.82
CA THR A 297 -16.70 -10.51 8.55
C THR A 297 -15.88 -11.30 9.57
N ALA A 298 -16.56 -11.97 10.52
CA ALA A 298 -15.88 -12.81 11.51
C ALA A 298 -15.05 -13.93 10.86
N SER A 299 -15.54 -14.54 9.78
CA SER A 299 -14.80 -15.57 9.03
C SER A 299 -13.57 -14.99 8.33
N THR A 300 -13.69 -13.80 7.73
CA THR A 300 -12.56 -13.10 7.09
C THR A 300 -11.47 -12.74 8.12
N LYS A 301 -11.83 -12.33 9.35
CA LYS A 301 -10.86 -12.09 10.44
C LYS A 301 -10.09 -13.35 10.85
N VAL A 302 -10.78 -14.49 10.93
CA VAL A 302 -10.14 -15.79 11.20
C VAL A 302 -9.20 -16.16 10.05
N ALA A 303 -9.63 -15.96 8.80
CA ALA A 303 -8.81 -16.20 7.62
C ALA A 303 -7.55 -15.32 7.60
N LEU A 304 -7.67 -14.02 7.89
CA LEU A 304 -6.53 -13.09 7.99
C LEU A 304 -5.52 -13.51 9.07
N THR A 305 -6.01 -14.04 10.19
CA THR A 305 -5.16 -14.55 11.26
C THR A 305 -4.39 -15.78 10.79
N ASN A 306 -5.07 -16.75 10.18
CA ASN A 306 -4.43 -17.96 9.67
C ASN A 306 -3.50 -17.69 8.49
N PHE A 307 -3.89 -16.77 7.59
CA PHE A 307 -3.06 -16.27 6.51
C PHE A 307 -1.73 -15.74 7.05
N GLY A 308 -1.76 -14.86 8.06
CA GLY A 308 -0.55 -14.37 8.70
C GLY A 308 0.35 -15.48 9.25
N LYS A 309 -0.22 -16.55 9.82
CA LYS A 309 0.56 -17.70 10.30
C LYS A 309 1.26 -18.44 9.15
N VAL A 310 0.56 -18.67 8.05
CA VAL A 310 1.10 -19.38 6.89
C VAL A 310 2.14 -18.54 6.15
N VAL A 311 1.98 -17.22 6.07
CA VAL A 311 3.04 -16.33 5.55
C VAL A 311 4.29 -16.38 6.42
N CYS A 312 4.16 -16.38 7.75
CA CYS A 312 5.33 -16.55 8.64
C CYS A 312 5.97 -17.93 8.49
N TYR A 313 5.16 -18.96 8.23
CA TYR A 313 5.67 -20.30 7.93
C TYR A 313 6.45 -20.32 6.61
N TYR A 314 5.91 -19.71 5.56
CA TYR A 314 6.58 -19.53 4.27
C TYR A 314 7.91 -18.76 4.42
N ASP A 315 7.89 -17.65 5.15
CA ASP A 315 9.08 -16.86 5.48
C ASP A 315 10.16 -17.72 6.14
N ARG A 316 9.77 -18.54 7.11
CA ARG A 316 10.68 -19.44 7.82
C ARG A 316 11.28 -20.52 6.93
N ILE A 317 10.48 -21.24 6.13
CA ILE A 317 11.00 -22.33 5.28
C ILE A 317 11.84 -21.80 4.09
N THR A 318 11.70 -20.53 3.76
CA THR A 318 12.40 -19.89 2.63
C THR A 318 13.68 -19.19 3.06
N TYR A 319 13.62 -18.43 4.16
CA TYR A 319 14.71 -17.57 4.60
C TYR A 319 15.31 -17.98 5.95
N GLY A 320 14.60 -18.79 6.74
CA GLY A 320 15.06 -19.22 8.05
C GLY A 320 16.13 -20.30 8.01
N TRP A 321 16.66 -20.58 9.19
CA TRP A 321 17.68 -21.59 9.45
C TRP A 321 17.18 -22.60 10.48
N ASP A 322 17.96 -23.67 10.67
CA ASP A 322 17.61 -24.80 11.53
C ASP A 322 17.58 -24.45 13.03
#